data_AF-A0AAD9JKD6-F1
#
_entry.id   AF-A0AAD9JKD6-F1
#
_cell.length_a   1.000
_cell.length_b   1.000
_cell.length_c   1.000
_cell.angle_alpha   90.00
_cell.angle_beta   90.00
_cell.angle_gamma   90.00
#
_symmetry.space_group_name_H-M   'P 1'
#
loop_
_entity.id
_entity.type
_entity.pdbx_description
1 polymer ?
#
loop_
_entity_poly.entity_id
_entity_poly.type
_entity_poly.pdbx_seq_one_letter_code
_entity_poly.pdbx_strand_id
1 'polypeptide(L)' 'MNWIEEQCQNIDDSMKKNNSKKTYQLVKDLTSTKQRRTTTIQDKDGKCLTEEQDILKRWSEYCSELYNYRATGDP' A
#
# COMPACT_ATOMS: atom_id res chain seq x y z
N MET A 1 -8.60 24.32 5.51
CA MET A 1 -7.73 23.38 4.76
C MET A 1 -6.31 23.73 5.09
N ASN A 2 -5.64 23.01 5.99
CA ASN A 2 -4.17 22.91 6.05
C ASN A 2 -3.77 21.86 7.10
N TRP A 3 -4.07 20.60 6.79
CA TRP A 3 -3.68 19.46 7.61
C TRP A 3 -2.17 19.48 7.94
N ILE A 4 -1.33 19.89 6.99
CA ILE A 4 0.11 20.01 7.22
C ILE A 4 0.45 21.07 8.28
N GLU A 5 -0.20 22.24 8.28
CA GLU A 5 0.04 23.26 9.31
C GLU A 5 -0.36 22.76 10.70
N GLU A 6 -1.46 22.01 10.79
CA GLU A 6 -1.88 21.38 12.05
C GLU A 6 -0.85 20.36 12.55
N GLN A 7 -0.25 19.56 11.66
CA GLN A 7 0.80 18.62 12.04
C GLN A 7 2.09 19.35 12.46
N CYS A 8 2.48 20.42 11.77
CA CYS A 8 3.60 21.28 12.17
C CYS A 8 3.38 21.89 13.55
N GLN A 9 2.19 22.43 13.83
CA GLN A 9 1.86 23.00 15.14
C GLN A 9 1.94 21.95 16.26
N ASN A 10 1.46 20.74 16.00
CA ASN A 10 1.53 19.63 16.96
C ASN A 10 2.98 19.19 17.28
N ILE A 11 3.88 19.27 16.31
CA ILE A 11 5.30 18.99 16.50
C ILE A 11 5.93 20.08 17.37
N ASP A 12 5.70 21.35 17.05
CA ASP A 12 6.21 22.50 17.83
C ASP A 12 5.74 22.45 19.28
N ASP A 13 4.47 22.17 19.51
CA ASP A 13 3.91 22.08 20.87
C ASP A 13 4.46 20.88 21.65
N SER A 14 4.77 19.78 20.95
CA SER A 14 5.40 18.59 21.57
C SER A 14 6.87 18.84 21.90
N MET A 15 7.59 19.60 21.06
CA MET A 15 8.97 20.04 21.34
C MET A 15 9.03 21.00 22.53
N LYS A 16 8.12 21.98 22.61
CA LYS A 16 8.03 22.91 23.74
C LYS A 16 7.77 22.20 25.08
N LYS A 17 7.04 21.07 25.04
CA LYS A 17 6.78 20.22 26.21
C LYS A 17 7.88 19.20 26.50
N ASN A 18 9.01 19.28 25.81
CA ASN A 18 10.16 18.38 25.91
C ASN A 18 9.80 16.90 25.71
N ASN A 19 8.75 16.60 24.95
CA ASN A 19 8.28 15.25 24.68
C ASN A 19 8.94 14.69 23.42
N SER A 20 10.26 14.47 23.51
CA SER A 20 11.10 14.02 22.40
C SER A 20 10.60 12.72 21.74
N LYS A 21 10.03 11.79 22.51
CA LYS A 21 9.42 10.56 22.00
C LYS A 21 8.23 10.85 21.08
N LYS A 22 7.32 11.73 21.49
CA LYS A 22 6.15 12.12 20.69
C LYS A 22 6.57 12.90 19.45
N THR A 23 7.52 13.83 19.58
CA THR A 23 8.08 14.58 18.45
C THR A 23 8.68 13.64 17.41
N TYR A 24 9.52 12.69 17.83
CA TYR A 24 10.12 11.70 16.93
C TYR A 24 9.07 10.86 16.20
N GLN A 25 8.03 10.40 16.91
CA GLN A 25 6.96 9.60 16.31
C GLN A 25 6.17 10.40 15.26
N LEU A 26 5.82 11.66 15.55
CA LEU A 26 5.10 12.53 14.60
C LEU A 26 5.91 12.79 13.32
N VAL A 27 7.21 13.11 13.48
CA VAL A 27 8.11 13.28 12.33
C VAL A 27 8.19 11.99 11.54
N LYS A 28 8.40 10.86 12.21
CA LYS A 28 8.46 9.55 11.56
C LYS A 28 7.18 9.22 10.81
N ASP A 29 6.00 9.50 11.36
CA ASP A 29 4.73 9.20 10.69
C ASP A 29 4.48 10.10 9.47
N LEU A 30 4.98 11.33 9.48
CA LEU A 30 4.92 12.26 8.35
C LEU A 30 5.91 11.92 7.24
N THR A 31 7.14 11.56 7.60
CA THR A 31 8.23 11.34 6.64
C THR A 31 8.34 9.89 6.18
N SER A 32 7.77 8.95 6.94
CA SER A 32 7.79 7.54 6.56
C SER A 32 6.86 7.32 5.38
N THR A 33 7.45 6.93 4.24
CA THR A 33 6.71 6.30 3.15
C THR A 33 6.18 4.96 3.63
N LYS A 34 4.94 4.95 4.11
CA LYS A 34 4.22 3.69 4.33
C LYS A 34 4.15 2.97 2.98
N GLN A 35 4.78 1.80 2.89
CA GLN A 35 4.48 0.86 1.81
C GLN A 35 2.98 0.58 1.90
N ARG A 36 2.20 1.20 1.01
CA ARG A 36 0.79 0.88 0.89
C ARG A 36 0.72 -0.59 0.55
N ARG A 37 -0.11 -1.35 1.25
CA ARG A 37 -0.36 -2.73 0.87
C ARG A 37 -0.94 -2.71 -0.54
N THR A 38 -0.20 -3.24 -1.51
CA THR A 38 -0.66 -3.42 -2.88
C THR A 38 -1.56 -4.66 -2.92
N THR A 39 -2.66 -4.64 -2.17
CA THR A 39 -3.68 -5.71 -2.20
C THR A 39 -4.66 -5.48 -3.34
N THR A 40 -4.35 -4.62 -4.30
CA THR A 40 -5.17 -4.39 -5.48
C THR A 40 -4.43 -4.89 -6.69
N ILE A 41 -5.05 -5.80 -7.45
CA ILE A 41 -4.56 -6.27 -8.75
C ILE A 41 -5.62 -6.01 -9.81
N GLN A 42 -5.23 -6.04 -11.08
CA GLN A 42 -6.18 -5.89 -12.19
C GLN A 42 -6.63 -7.26 -12.71
N ASP A 43 -7.90 -7.36 -13.07
CA ASP A 43 -8.38 -8.45 -13.91
C ASP A 43 -7.86 -8.31 -15.35
N LYS A 44 -8.30 -9.18 -16.25
CA LYS A 44 -7.83 -9.16 -17.65
C LYS A 44 -8.34 -7.94 -18.44
N ASP A 45 -9.47 -7.38 -18.03
CA ASP A 45 -10.11 -6.23 -18.66
C ASP A 45 -9.63 -4.90 -18.04
N GLY A 46 -8.68 -4.95 -17.10
CA GLY A 46 -8.07 -3.79 -16.45
C GLY A 46 -8.86 -3.26 -15.24
N LYS A 47 -9.91 -3.96 -14.80
CA LYS A 47 -10.68 -3.57 -13.61
C LYS A 47 -9.91 -3.94 -12.34
N CYS A 48 -9.85 -3.00 -11.40
CA CYS A 48 -9.22 -3.22 -10.10
C CYS A 48 -10.05 -4.18 -9.23
N LEU A 49 -9.40 -5.23 -8.74
CA LEU A 49 -9.91 -6.18 -7.77
C LEU A 49 -9.36 -5.85 -6.39
N THR A 50 -10.26 -5.68 -5.42
CA THR A 50 -9.92 -5.35 -4.02
C THR A 50 -10.36 -6.42 -3.04
N GLU A 51 -11.29 -7.30 -3.44
CA GLU A 51 -11.81 -8.40 -2.63
C GLU A 51 -10.85 -9.59 -2.65
N GLU A 52 -10.57 -10.16 -1.48
CA GLU A 52 -9.61 -11.26 -1.34
C GLU A 52 -9.94 -12.47 -2.22
N GLN A 53 -11.24 -12.82 -2.32
CA GLN A 53 -11.69 -13.94 -3.15
C GLN A 53 -11.44 -13.70 -4.63
N ASP A 54 -11.68 -12.48 -5.11
CA ASP A 54 -11.46 -12.11 -6.51
C ASP A 54 -9.97 -12.07 -6.85
N ILE A 55 -9.15 -11.59 -5.91
CA ILE A 55 -7.69 -11.57 -6.05
C ILE A 55 -7.15 -13.00 -6.15
N LEU A 56 -7.59 -13.90 -5.26
CA LEU A 56 -7.19 -15.32 -5.28
C LEU A 56 -7.60 -16.00 -6.58
N LYS A 57 -8.83 -15.76 -7.04
CA LYS A 57 -9.33 -16.29 -8.30
C LYS A 57 -8.48 -15.83 -9.48
N ARG A 58 -8.17 -14.53 -9.55
CA ARG A 58 -7.35 -13.94 -10.62
C ARG A 58 -5.92 -14.48 -10.65
N TRP A 59 -5.32 -14.74 -9.48
CA TRP A 59 -4.02 -15.42 -9.38
C TRP A 59 -4.09 -16.87 -9.85
N SER A 60 -5.14 -17.60 -9.49
CA SER A 60 -5.35 -18.98 -9.93
C SER A 60 -5.49 -19.07 -11.46
N GLU A 61 -6.28 -18.19 -12.06
CA GLU A 61 -6.44 -18.08 -13.52
C GLU A 61 -5.11 -17.79 -14.21
N TYR A 62 -4.36 -16.79 -13.72
CA TYR A 62 -3.05 -16.42 -14.27
C TYR A 62 -2.06 -17.59 -14.24
N CYS A 63 -1.92 -18.26 -13.10
CA CYS A 63 -1.02 -19.40 -12.95
C CYS A 63 -1.45 -20.56 -13.86
N SER A 64 -2.75 -20.85 -13.94
CA SER A 64 -3.28 -21.91 -14.80
C SER A 64 -2.96 -21.63 -16.26
N GLU A 65 -3.18 -20.40 -16.74
CA GLU A 65 -2.82 -19.99 -18.09
C GLU A 65 -1.32 -20.10 -18.35
N LEU A 66 -0.49 -19.61 -17.42
CA LEU A 66 0.97 -19.63 -17.58
C LEU A 66 1.53 -21.05 -17.73
N TYR A 67 1.04 -21.99 -16.91
CA TYR A 67 1.52 -23.37 -16.93
C TYR A 67 0.89 -24.21 -18.04
N ASN A 68 -0.39 -24.00 -18.36
CA ASN A 68 -1.04 -24.69 -19.49
C ASN A 68 -0.53 -24.18 -20.84
N TYR A 69 -0.15 -22.90 -20.94
CA TYR A 69 0.52 -22.33 -22.10
C TYR A 69 1.85 -23.05 -22.37
N ARG A 70 2.68 -23.27 -21.32
CA ARG A 70 3.94 -24.02 -21.45
C ARG A 70 3.76 -25.50 -21.80
N ALA A 71 2.63 -26.10 -21.45
CA ALA A 71 2.32 -27.49 -21.79
C ALA A 71 1.82 -27.66 -23.24
N THR A 72 1.34 -26.59 -23.88
CA THR A 72 0.69 -26.64 -25.21
C THR A 72 1.50 -25.99 -26.33
N GLY A 73 2.65 -25.38 -26.04
CA GLY A 73 3.56 -24.90 -27.09
C GLY A 73 4.93 -24.47 -26.60
N ASP A 74 5.93 -25.28 -26.94
CA ASP A 74 7.14 -24.82 -27.63
C ASP A 74 7.62 -25.98 -28.55
N PRO A 75 7.54 -25.88 -29.89
CA PRO A 75 8.39 -26.66 -30.79
C PRO A 75 9.83 -26.14 -30.84
#